data_AF-A0A3M6VNS7-F1
#
_entry.id   AF-A0A3M6VNS7-F1
#
_cell.length_a   1.000
_cell.length_b   1.000
_cell.length_c   1.000
_cell.angle_alpha   90.00
_cell.angle_beta   90.00
_cell.angle_gamma   90.00
#
_symmetry.space_group_name_H-M   'P 1'
#
loop_
_entity.id
_entity.type
_entity.pdbx_description
1 polymer ?
#
loop_
_entity_poly.entity_id
_entity_poly.type
_entity_poly.pdbx_seq_one_letter_code
_entity_poly.pdbx_strand_id
1 'polypeptide(L)'
;MESGSTSLWRWGLCITVTSLSLWKVVELIVNGEACWDRVYCTKSKKNKYLAGFPGLVGNTPLVELTSLSKITGCKILAKAEFLNPGGSSKDRVAKRIVEDAESRGLLKEGGTIVEGTSGSTGISLSLMARGWRIVLLGMTNTEVVALSVANAVWRY
;
A
#
# COMPACT_ATOMS: atom_id res chain seq x y z
N MET A 1 4.97 57.09 56.90
CA MET A 1 5.99 56.04 56.78
C MET A 1 5.27 54.73 56.54
N GLU A 2 5.22 54.25 55.30
CA GLU A 2 4.90 52.85 54.96
C GLU A 2 5.18 52.63 53.47
N SER A 3 6.35 52.06 53.15
CA SER A 3 6.67 51.55 51.81
C SER A 3 7.68 50.42 51.96
N GLY A 4 7.26 49.17 51.76
CA GLY A 4 8.21 48.06 51.86
C GLY A 4 7.76 46.62 51.59
N SER A 5 6.47 46.32 51.39
CA SER A 5 6.02 44.90 51.39
C SER A 5 5.45 44.33 50.08
N THR A 6 5.50 45.04 48.95
CA THR A 6 4.89 44.57 47.67
C THR A 6 5.89 44.08 46.61
N SER A 7 7.20 44.12 46.89
CA SER A 7 8.26 43.74 45.95
C SER A 7 8.55 42.23 45.93
N LEU A 8 8.69 41.60 47.11
CA LEU A 8 9.16 40.22 47.24
C LEU A 8 8.24 39.16 46.60
N TRP A 9 6.92 39.36 46.65
CA TRP A 9 5.95 38.43 46.05
C TRP A 9 5.95 38.45 44.51
N ARG A 10 6.21 39.62 43.90
CA ARG A 10 6.25 39.76 42.42
C ARG A 10 7.46 39.06 41.81
N TRP A 11 8.62 39.12 42.47
CA TRP A 11 9.83 38.45 42.01
C TRP A 11 9.77 36.93 42.24
N GLY A 12 9.22 36.48 43.38
CA GLY A 12 9.06 35.05 43.67
C GLY A 12 8.18 34.33 42.64
N LEU A 13 7.06 34.95 42.25
CA LEU A 13 6.14 34.33 41.27
C LEU A 13 6.78 34.22 39.87
N CYS A 14 7.55 35.24 39.44
CA CYS A 14 8.23 35.24 38.14
C CYS A 14 9.31 34.14 38.04
N ILE A 15 10.07 33.92 39.12
CA ILE A 15 11.10 32.87 39.17
C ILE A 15 10.45 31.48 39.11
N THR A 16 9.32 31.27 39.80
CA THR A 16 8.62 29.98 39.75
C THR A 16 7.98 29.69 38.38
N VAL A 17 7.47 30.72 37.70
CA VAL A 17 6.87 30.56 36.37
C VAL A 17 7.95 30.27 35.33
N THR A 18 9.09 30.94 35.38
CA THR A 18 10.21 30.66 34.46
C THR A 18 10.83 29.28 34.70
N SER A 19 10.92 28.81 35.96
CA SER A 19 11.39 27.44 36.25
C SER A 19 10.42 26.37 35.75
N LEU A 20 9.10 26.57 35.86
CA LEU A 20 8.09 25.63 35.35
C LEU A 20 8.06 25.61 33.81
N SER A 21 8.27 26.76 33.15
CA SER A 21 8.41 26.82 31.69
C SER A 21 9.65 26.10 31.19
N LEU A 22 10.79 26.25 31.87
CA LEU A 22 12.01 25.50 31.55
C LEU A 22 11.85 24.00 31.76
N TRP A 23 11.18 23.57 32.83
CA TRP A 23 10.91 22.14 33.06
C TRP A 23 10.08 21.51 31.94
N LYS A 24 9.09 22.24 31.40
CA LYS A 24 8.26 21.79 30.26
C LYS A 24 9.04 21.69 28.95
N VAL A 25 10.02 22.58 28.75
CA VAL A 25 10.94 22.50 27.60
C VAL A 25 11.92 21.33 27.75
N VAL A 26 12.42 21.09 28.95
CA VAL A 26 13.27 19.92 29.24
C VAL A 26 12.47 18.62 29.10
N GLU A 27 11.22 18.55 29.56
CA GLU A 27 10.35 17.39 29.28
C GLU A 27 10.12 17.20 27.77
N LEU A 28 9.95 18.26 26.98
CA LEU A 28 9.81 18.14 25.53
C LEU A 28 11.09 17.64 24.83
N ILE A 29 12.26 17.99 25.37
CA ILE A 29 13.56 17.56 24.83
C ILE A 29 13.90 16.13 25.29
N VAL A 30 13.62 15.80 26.55
CA VAL A 30 13.96 14.51 27.17
C VAL A 30 12.93 13.44 26.82
N ASN A 31 11.63 13.78 26.82
CA ASN A 31 10.55 12.90 26.35
C ASN A 31 10.28 13.08 24.85
N GLY A 32 11.32 13.43 24.08
CA GLY A 32 11.34 13.58 22.62
C GLY A 32 11.01 12.30 21.82
N GLU A 33 10.18 11.42 22.37
CA GLU A 33 9.40 10.40 21.67
C GLU A 33 8.01 10.93 21.29
N ALA A 34 7.89 12.23 21.01
CA ALA A 34 6.82 12.71 20.16
C ALA A 34 7.08 12.15 18.75
N CYS A 35 6.72 10.89 18.53
CA CYS A 35 5.91 10.32 17.45
C CYS A 35 5.85 11.05 16.08
N TRP A 36 6.90 11.75 15.67
CA TRP A 36 6.99 12.38 14.34
C TRP A 36 7.16 11.32 13.24
N ASP A 37 7.62 10.12 13.60
CA ASP A 37 7.68 8.96 12.70
C ASP A 37 6.28 8.42 12.32
N ARG A 38 5.27 8.57 13.18
CA ARG A 38 3.94 7.99 12.96
C ARG A 38 3.05 8.81 12.01
N VAL A 39 3.35 10.10 11.84
CA VAL A 39 2.52 11.01 11.03
C VAL A 39 3.10 11.28 9.63
N TYR A 40 4.42 11.15 9.42
CA TYR A 40 5.03 11.68 8.19
C TYR A 40 5.92 10.78 7.34
N CYS A 41 6.15 9.51 7.69
CA CYS A 41 6.85 8.64 6.73
C CYS A 41 6.68 7.16 7.00
N THR A 42 5.73 6.51 6.32
CA THR A 42 6.03 5.18 5.79
C THR A 42 7.03 5.35 4.64
N LYS A 43 8.28 5.70 4.95
CA LYS A 43 9.41 5.49 4.04
C LYS A 43 9.63 4.00 3.96
N SER A 44 8.79 3.34 3.16
CA SER A 44 9.07 1.98 2.70
C SER A 44 10.46 2.02 2.10
N LYS A 45 11.42 1.30 2.69
CA LYS A 45 12.74 1.07 2.10
C LYS A 45 12.48 0.52 0.69
N LYS A 46 12.60 1.37 -0.33
CA LYS A 46 12.44 0.94 -1.72
C LYS A 46 13.58 -0.01 -2.01
N ASN A 47 13.27 -1.31 -2.02
CA ASN A 47 14.12 -2.28 -2.68
C ASN A 47 14.33 -1.77 -4.11
N LYS A 48 15.58 -1.70 -4.59
CA LYS A 48 15.91 -1.09 -5.89
C LYS A 48 15.14 -1.75 -7.05
N TYR A 49 14.68 -2.98 -6.84
CA TYR A 49 13.88 -3.77 -7.78
C TYR A 49 12.75 -4.49 -7.04
N LEU A 50 11.59 -4.59 -7.68
CA LEU A 50 10.45 -5.36 -7.18
C LEU A 50 10.61 -6.84 -7.56
N ALA A 51 10.15 -7.75 -6.71
CA ALA A 51 10.30 -9.19 -6.91
C ALA A 51 9.29 -9.72 -7.94
N GLY A 52 9.72 -9.81 -9.20
CA GLY A 52 8.95 -10.40 -10.31
C GLY A 52 7.59 -9.73 -10.57
N PHE A 53 6.74 -10.41 -11.35
CA PHE A 53 5.36 -9.98 -11.60
C PHE A 53 4.55 -9.72 -10.32
N PRO A 54 4.59 -10.58 -9.27
CA PRO A 54 3.79 -10.40 -8.06
C PRO A 54 4.20 -9.14 -7.26
N GLY A 55 5.47 -8.75 -7.34
CA GLY A 55 5.98 -7.52 -6.71
C GLY A 55 5.45 -6.23 -7.36
N LEU A 56 4.99 -6.29 -8.61
CA LEU A 56 4.45 -5.16 -9.37
C LEU A 56 2.94 -4.96 -9.15
N VAL A 57 2.23 -5.95 -8.63
CA VAL A 57 0.79 -5.88 -8.41
C VAL A 57 0.44 -5.02 -7.20
N GLY A 58 -0.45 -4.06 -7.40
CA GLY A 58 -0.96 -3.15 -6.38
C GLY A 58 -0.39 -1.73 -6.48
N ASN A 59 -0.50 -0.96 -5.40
CA ASN A 59 -0.07 0.45 -5.35
C ASN A 59 -0.59 1.33 -6.51
N THR A 60 -1.74 0.97 -7.06
CA THR A 60 -2.40 1.71 -8.14
C THR A 60 -2.87 3.09 -7.65
N PRO A 61 -2.75 4.14 -8.47
CA PRO A 61 -3.09 5.49 -8.07
C PRO A 61 -4.60 5.68 -7.88
N LEU A 62 -4.94 6.64 -7.02
CA LEU A 62 -6.26 7.26 -7.00
C LEU A 62 -6.19 8.50 -7.90
N VAL A 63 -7.03 8.52 -8.93
CA VAL A 63 -7.07 9.60 -9.93
C VAL A 63 -8.34 10.40 -9.70
N GLU A 64 -8.22 11.71 -9.55
CA GLU A 64 -9.39 12.58 -9.41
C GLU A 64 -10.14 12.72 -10.74
N LEU A 65 -11.45 12.50 -10.72
CA LEU A 65 -12.32 12.76 -11.85
C LEU A 65 -12.81 14.21 -11.76
N THR A 66 -11.97 15.13 -12.24
CA THR A 66 -12.16 16.58 -12.06
C THR A 66 -13.48 17.09 -12.66
N SER A 67 -13.91 16.56 -13.81
CA SER A 67 -15.19 16.92 -14.44
C SER A 67 -16.40 16.55 -13.57
N LEU A 68 -16.47 15.29 -13.11
CA LEU A 68 -17.54 14.81 -12.24
C LEU A 68 -17.51 15.49 -10.88
N SER A 69 -16.31 15.75 -10.35
CA SER A 69 -16.16 16.42 -9.05
C SER A 69 -16.71 17.85 -9.09
N LYS A 70 -16.51 18.57 -10.20
CA LYS A 70 -17.08 19.91 -10.41
C LYS A 70 -18.60 19.90 -10.52
N ILE A 71 -19.17 18.92 -11.23
CA ILE A 71 -20.63 18.84 -11.44
C ILE A 71 -21.37 18.50 -10.14
N THR A 72 -20.78 17.62 -9.32
CA THR A 72 -21.44 17.13 -8.10
C THR A 72 -21.13 17.97 -6.85
N GLY A 73 -20.10 18.81 -6.88
CA GLY A 73 -19.61 19.52 -5.70
C GLY A 73 -18.86 18.63 -4.69
N CYS A 74 -18.70 17.34 -5.01
CA CYS A 74 -18.03 16.35 -4.17
C CYS A 74 -16.70 15.92 -4.80
N LYS A 75 -15.70 15.56 -3.98
CA LYS A 75 -14.43 15.02 -4.50
C LYS A 75 -14.61 13.56 -4.93
N ILE A 76 -14.61 13.30 -6.24
CA ILE A 76 -14.77 11.96 -6.82
C ILE A 76 -13.40 11.44 -7.27
N LEU A 77 -13.02 10.28 -6.74
CA LEU A 77 -11.75 9.61 -7.03
C LEU A 77 -12.00 8.26 -7.71
N ALA A 78 -11.28 7.98 -8.79
CA ALA A 78 -11.24 6.69 -9.45
C ALA A 78 -10.00 5.90 -9.01
N LYS A 79 -10.19 4.62 -8.70
CA LYS A 79 -9.09 3.69 -8.43
C LYS A 79 -8.63 3.06 -9.74
N ALA A 80 -7.43 3.40 -10.21
CA ALA A 80 -6.93 2.98 -11.52
C ALA A 80 -6.35 1.56 -11.52
N GLU A 81 -7.18 0.55 -11.24
CA GLU A 81 -6.76 -0.87 -11.19
C GLU A 81 -6.35 -1.47 -12.54
N PHE A 82 -6.69 -0.82 -13.65
CA PHE A 82 -6.20 -1.20 -14.98
C PHE A 82 -4.69 -0.99 -15.15
N LEU A 83 -4.04 -0.27 -14.23
CA LEU A 83 -2.59 -0.06 -14.21
C LEU A 83 -1.81 -1.16 -13.48
N ASN A 84 -2.49 -2.19 -12.96
CA ASN A 84 -1.78 -3.40 -12.55
C ASN A 84 -1.12 -4.05 -13.80
N PRO A 85 -0.01 -4.78 -13.66
CA PRO A 85 0.78 -5.26 -14.79
C PRO A 85 0.06 -6.26 -15.71
N GLY A 86 -0.94 -6.99 -15.22
CA GLY A 86 -1.85 -7.84 -16.01
C GLY A 86 -3.08 -7.10 -16.54
N GLY A 87 -3.17 -5.78 -16.33
CA GLY A 87 -4.16 -4.90 -16.94
C GLY A 87 -5.52 -4.86 -16.25
N SER A 88 -5.67 -5.49 -15.07
CA SER A 88 -6.95 -5.53 -14.38
C SER A 88 -6.82 -5.62 -12.85
N SER A 89 -7.94 -5.41 -12.15
CA SER A 89 -8.02 -5.63 -10.70
C SER A 89 -7.84 -7.10 -10.28
N LYS A 90 -7.99 -8.05 -11.22
CA LYS A 90 -7.88 -9.49 -10.94
C LYS A 90 -6.47 -9.92 -10.59
N ASP A 91 -5.46 -9.13 -10.94
CA ASP A 91 -4.08 -9.35 -10.53
C ASP A 91 -3.93 -9.46 -9.01
N ARG A 92 -4.68 -8.66 -8.25
CA ARG A 92 -4.66 -8.72 -6.77
C ARG A 92 -5.24 -10.03 -6.23
N VAL A 93 -6.32 -10.49 -6.85
CA VAL A 93 -7.00 -11.72 -6.46
C VAL A 93 -6.13 -12.92 -6.80
N ALA A 94 -5.60 -12.96 -8.02
CA ALA A 94 -4.65 -13.97 -8.48
C ALA A 94 -3.43 -14.07 -7.56
N LYS A 95 -2.82 -12.91 -7.23
CA LYS A 95 -1.71 -12.84 -6.27
C LYS A 95 -2.07 -13.51 -4.94
N ARG A 96 -3.22 -13.15 -4.36
CA ARG A 96 -3.61 -13.62 -3.04
C ARG A 96 -3.95 -15.11 -3.02
N ILE A 97 -4.61 -15.61 -4.08
CA ILE A 97 -4.92 -17.04 -4.24
C ILE A 97 -3.64 -17.86 -4.30
N VAL A 98 -2.67 -17.42 -5.12
CA VAL A 98 -1.39 -18.11 -5.25
C VAL A 98 -0.60 -18.08 -3.94
N GLU A 99 -0.46 -16.91 -3.31
CA GLU A 99 0.26 -16.78 -2.04
C GLU A 99 -0.39 -17.61 -0.92
N ASP A 100 -1.73 -17.64 -0.83
CA ASP A 100 -2.46 -18.48 0.13
C ASP A 100 -2.19 -19.97 -0.12
N ALA A 101 -2.32 -20.41 -1.37
CA ALA A 101 -2.12 -21.81 -1.74
C ALA A 101 -0.66 -22.25 -1.59
N GLU A 102 0.32 -21.38 -1.83
CA GLU A 102 1.74 -21.59 -1.49
C GLU A 102 1.91 -21.74 0.03
N SER A 103 1.36 -20.81 0.82
CA SER A 103 1.49 -20.82 2.28
C SER A 103 0.89 -22.05 2.94
N ARG A 104 -0.17 -22.61 2.33
CA ARG A 104 -0.85 -23.83 2.78
C ARG A 104 -0.22 -25.11 2.21
N GLY A 105 0.82 -25.00 1.37
CA GLY A 105 1.46 -26.13 0.72
C GLY A 105 0.56 -26.88 -0.28
N LEU A 106 -0.51 -26.24 -0.76
CA LEU A 106 -1.44 -26.80 -1.74
C LEU A 106 -0.86 -26.74 -3.16
N LEU A 107 -0.06 -25.72 -3.46
CA LEU A 107 0.68 -25.60 -4.71
C LEU A 107 2.08 -26.17 -4.54
N LYS A 108 2.38 -27.22 -5.30
CA LYS A 108 3.69 -27.86 -5.40
C LYS A 108 4.33 -27.56 -6.75
N GLU A 109 5.65 -27.63 -6.84
CA GLU A 109 6.38 -27.50 -8.11
C GLU A 109 5.81 -28.45 -9.17
N GLY A 110 5.63 -27.96 -10.40
CA GLY A 110 5.04 -28.72 -11.50
C GLY A 110 3.53 -29.03 -11.37
N GLY A 111 2.89 -28.55 -10.30
CA GLY A 111 1.44 -28.63 -10.09
C GLY A 111 0.64 -27.92 -11.18
N THR A 112 -0.68 -28.13 -11.15
CA THR A 112 -1.61 -27.54 -12.12
C THR A 112 -2.67 -26.71 -11.41
N ILE A 113 -2.86 -25.47 -11.84
CA ILE A 113 -3.97 -24.61 -11.43
C ILE A 113 -5.06 -24.74 -12.50
N VAL A 114 -6.29 -25.02 -12.06
CA VAL A 114 -7.46 -25.08 -12.95
C VAL A 114 -8.43 -23.99 -12.53
N GLU A 115 -8.77 -23.09 -13.44
CA GLU A 115 -9.71 -22.01 -13.19
C GLU A 115 -10.82 -22.02 -14.27
N GLY A 116 -12.08 -21.97 -13.82
CA GLY A 116 -13.21 -21.65 -14.70
C GLY A 116 -13.34 -20.14 -14.83
N THR A 117 -12.91 -19.58 -15.95
CA THR A 117 -12.92 -18.12 -16.18
C THR A 117 -13.24 -17.82 -17.64
N SER A 118 -13.92 -16.68 -17.85
CA SER A 118 -14.24 -16.13 -19.17
C SER A 118 -13.43 -14.86 -19.46
N GLY A 119 -12.36 -14.59 -18.71
CA GLY A 119 -11.58 -13.36 -18.87
C GLY A 119 -10.43 -13.16 -17.89
N SER A 120 -10.06 -11.88 -17.72
CA SER A 120 -8.89 -11.31 -17.03
C SER A 120 -8.28 -12.07 -15.85
N THR A 121 -9.06 -12.77 -15.00
CA THR A 121 -8.49 -13.60 -13.92
C THR A 121 -7.56 -14.69 -14.46
N GLY A 122 -7.90 -15.30 -15.59
CA GLY A 122 -7.07 -16.34 -16.21
C GLY A 122 -5.74 -15.78 -16.71
N ILE A 123 -5.75 -14.56 -17.25
CA ILE A 123 -4.53 -13.83 -17.63
C ILE A 123 -3.70 -13.52 -16.38
N SER A 124 -4.33 -12.99 -15.34
CA SER A 124 -3.67 -12.67 -14.06
C SER A 124 -3.03 -13.90 -13.41
N LEU A 125 -3.73 -15.05 -13.36
CA LEU A 125 -3.18 -16.30 -12.85
C LEU A 125 -2.05 -16.82 -13.75
N SER A 126 -2.19 -16.69 -15.08
CA SER A 126 -1.16 -17.08 -16.05
C SER A 126 0.15 -16.32 -15.83
N LEU A 127 0.07 -15.02 -15.57
CA LEU A 127 1.22 -14.18 -15.27
C LEU A 127 1.81 -14.42 -13.87
N MET A 128 1.00 -14.95 -12.94
CA MET A 128 1.42 -15.34 -11.59
C MET A 128 2.05 -16.72 -11.51
N ALA A 129 1.89 -17.56 -12.53
CA ALA A 129 2.45 -18.91 -12.54
C ALA A 129 3.96 -18.85 -12.31
N ARG A 130 4.53 -19.82 -11.58
CA ARG A 130 5.97 -19.94 -11.35
C ARG A 130 6.43 -21.38 -11.64
N GLY A 131 6.17 -21.86 -12.85
CA GLY A 131 6.47 -23.24 -13.27
C GLY A 131 5.31 -24.22 -13.07
N TRP A 132 4.11 -23.71 -12.78
CA TRP A 132 2.89 -24.49 -12.75
C TRP A 132 2.18 -24.46 -14.09
N ARG A 133 1.47 -25.54 -14.39
CA ARG A 133 0.56 -25.59 -15.54
C ARG A 133 -0.73 -24.87 -15.19
N ILE A 134 -1.30 -24.14 -16.15
CA ILE A 134 -2.57 -23.45 -15.97
C ILE A 134 -3.55 -23.94 -17.02
N VAL A 135 -4.73 -24.36 -16.56
CA VAL A 135 -5.83 -24.79 -17.40
C VAL A 135 -7.01 -23.84 -17.16
N LEU A 136 -7.40 -23.12 -18.19
CA LEU A 136 -8.52 -22.18 -18.15
C LEU A 136 -9.73 -22.82 -18.86
N LEU A 137 -10.86 -22.90 -18.17
CA LEU A 137 -12.11 -23.46 -18.69
C LEU A 137 -13.11 -22.33 -18.97
N GLY A 138 -13.69 -22.29 -20.19
CA GLY A 138 -14.72 -21.30 -20.56
C GLY A 138 -14.31 -20.24 -21.58
N MET A 139 -13.20 -20.45 -22.30
CA MET A 139 -12.61 -19.45 -23.18
C MET A 139 -13.43 -19.23 -24.47
N THR A 140 -13.83 -17.99 -24.76
CA THR A 140 -14.37 -17.58 -26.09
C THR A 140 -13.45 -16.54 -26.72
N ASN A 141 -13.09 -16.75 -28.00
CA ASN A 141 -12.35 -15.97 -29.03
C ASN A 141 -11.37 -14.84 -28.67
N THR A 142 -11.52 -14.09 -27.58
CA THR A 142 -10.64 -12.99 -27.14
C THR A 142 -9.36 -13.43 -26.42
N GLU A 143 -9.15 -14.74 -26.20
CA GLU A 143 -8.21 -15.24 -25.19
C GLU A 143 -7.06 -16.11 -25.73
N VAL A 144 -6.86 -16.17 -27.05
CA VAL A 144 -5.66 -16.76 -27.69
C VAL A 144 -4.38 -16.07 -27.18
N VAL A 145 -4.50 -14.81 -26.74
CA VAL A 145 -3.41 -14.02 -26.13
C VAL A 145 -2.98 -14.59 -24.79
N ALA A 146 -3.89 -15.09 -23.94
CA ALA A 146 -3.55 -15.62 -22.62
C ALA A 146 -2.71 -16.90 -22.74
N LEU A 147 -3.12 -17.82 -23.61
CA LEU A 147 -2.38 -19.05 -23.91
C LEU A 147 -1.03 -18.74 -24.57
N SER A 148 -0.98 -17.71 -25.43
CA SER A 148 0.25 -17.26 -26.10
C SER A 148 1.23 -16.61 -25.12
N VAL A 149 0.75 -15.77 -24.19
CA VAL A 149 1.57 -15.14 -23.15
C VAL A 149 2.08 -16.20 -22.17
N ALA A 150 1.23 -17.11 -21.72
CA ALA A 150 1.66 -18.24 -20.88
C ALA A 150 2.72 -19.10 -21.60
N ASN A 151 2.49 -19.45 -22.88
CA ASN A 151 3.49 -20.22 -23.65
C ASN A 151 4.77 -19.44 -23.93
N ALA A 152 4.72 -18.12 -24.08
CA ALA A 152 5.90 -17.29 -24.35
C ALA A 152 6.76 -17.08 -23.09
N VAL A 153 6.15 -16.91 -21.92
CA VAL A 153 6.86 -16.72 -20.65
C VAL A 153 7.57 -18.01 -20.20
N TRP A 154 7.02 -19.18 -20.54
CA TRP A 154 7.52 -20.49 -20.05
C TRP A 154 8.30 -21.33 -21.07
N ARG A 155 8.58 -20.79 -22.27
CA ARG A 155 9.38 -21.46 -23.32
C ARG A 155 10.87 -21.11 -23.32
N TYR A 156 11.34 -20.26 -22.40
CA TYR A 156 12.74 -19.88 -22.27
C TYR A 156 13.30 -20.28 -20.91
#